data_AF-A0A4Q3WBC5-F1
#
_entry.id   AF-A0A4Q3WBC5-F1
#
_cell.length_a   1.000
_cell.length_b   1.000
_cell.length_c   1.000
_cell.angle_alpha   90.00
_cell.angle_beta   90.00
_cell.angle_gamma   90.00
#
_symmetry.space_group_name_H-M   'P 1'
#
loop_
_entity.id
_entity.type
_entity.pdbx_description
1 polymer ?
#
loop_
_entity_poly.entity_id
_entity_poly.type
_entity_poly.pdbx_seq_one_letter_code
_entity_poly.pdbx_strand_id
1 'polypeptide(L)'
;YNAVLPRVKNAIRDVRVLAFPAPAGDGEALRAVRIISTQGDELTQLLDGQPHELPENKDYGQLSLTWEFETPQTVRSVLFTHHNGNQRAGKLLASENGSDFKPVRDFTLDRRGGDQVLLPSCPSGVSTLPTTAKFFRIEMPWHTGRDGRTLGIALSSGARLELAEEKQLAIASRQNTPPWDTFMWPVTPEPGAGTTIAPDKVVDLTSKVGADGRLNWEVPAGNWVIQRVSTIQTGSKAGPTPKDMEGFDIDKMSKEAAKRHIDNGLVKGLWNRLTPAERKGLTHAIADSYEQGYQNWTPEMIPEFIKRYGYDPTPWLPVFSGRIVGSAAQSDRFLWDVRRLVADLIATNYVGGLRDAVNPLGMKLWLEPYGH
;
A
#
# COMPACT_ATOMS: atom_id res chain seq x y z
N TYR A 1 -6.90 -28.16 7.54
CA TYR A 1 -7.71 -26.93 7.58
C TYR A 1 -8.73 -26.99 6.45
N ASN A 2 -10.00 -26.84 6.81
CA ASN A 2 -11.12 -26.91 5.88
C ASN A 2 -12.17 -25.84 6.23
N ALA A 3 -11.99 -24.62 5.72
CA ALA A 3 -12.89 -23.51 6.01
C ALA A 3 -12.97 -22.53 4.84
N VAL A 4 -14.07 -21.77 4.78
CA VAL A 4 -14.24 -20.67 3.83
C VAL A 4 -13.33 -19.53 4.26
N LEU A 5 -12.42 -19.12 3.38
CA LEU A 5 -11.54 -17.99 3.66
C LEU A 5 -12.33 -16.68 3.59
N PRO A 6 -12.05 -15.70 4.48
CA PRO A 6 -12.57 -14.35 4.35
C PRO A 6 -12.32 -13.80 2.93
N ARG A 7 -13.28 -13.04 2.42
CA ARG A 7 -13.15 -12.33 1.13
C ARG A 7 -12.66 -10.92 1.39
N VAL A 8 -11.73 -10.46 0.55
CA VAL A 8 -11.37 -9.05 0.49
C VAL A 8 -12.58 -8.26 0.01
N LYS A 9 -13.00 -7.26 0.78
CA LYS A 9 -14.14 -6.40 0.45
C LYS A 9 -13.87 -5.72 -0.90
N ASN A 10 -14.87 -5.71 -1.79
CA ASN A 10 -14.78 -5.14 -3.14
C ASN A 10 -13.74 -5.78 -4.07
N ALA A 11 -13.26 -7.00 -3.75
CA ALA A 11 -12.35 -7.70 -4.63
C ALA A 11 -13.00 -8.01 -5.99
N ILE A 12 -12.28 -7.67 -7.06
CA ILE A 12 -12.68 -8.01 -8.43
C ILE A 12 -12.14 -9.38 -8.86
N ARG A 13 -10.97 -9.78 -8.33
CA ARG A 13 -10.33 -11.05 -8.65
C ARG A 13 -9.33 -11.45 -7.58
N ASP A 14 -9.29 -12.75 -7.25
CA ASP A 14 -8.19 -13.30 -6.48
C ASP A 14 -6.92 -13.40 -7.33
N VAL A 15 -5.79 -13.02 -6.73
CA VAL A 15 -4.45 -13.14 -7.33
C VAL A 15 -3.86 -14.48 -6.91
N ARG A 16 -3.66 -14.67 -5.60
CA ARG A 16 -3.08 -15.88 -5.00
C ARG A 16 -3.61 -16.09 -3.59
N VAL A 17 -3.65 -17.34 -3.17
CA VAL A 17 -3.79 -17.72 -1.75
C VAL A 17 -2.50 -18.38 -1.33
N LEU A 18 -1.77 -17.74 -0.43
CA LEU A 18 -0.46 -18.18 0.03
C LEU A 18 -0.55 -18.70 1.46
N ALA A 19 0.32 -19.62 1.83
CA ALA A 19 0.61 -19.92 3.22
C ALA A 19 2.11 -19.89 3.49
N PHE A 20 2.49 -19.40 4.66
CA PHE A 20 3.87 -19.40 5.13
C PHE A 20 3.92 -19.60 6.64
N PRO A 21 5.02 -20.16 7.19
CA PRO A 21 5.20 -20.25 8.63
C PRO A 21 5.11 -18.86 9.24
N ALA A 22 4.33 -18.70 10.30
CA ALA A 22 4.13 -17.42 10.95
C ALA A 22 5.46 -16.90 11.50
N PRO A 23 5.95 -15.72 11.05
CA PRO A 23 7.11 -15.09 11.67
C PRO A 23 6.85 -14.82 13.16
N ALA A 24 7.90 -14.85 13.96
CA ALA A 24 7.79 -14.60 15.40
C ALA A 24 7.14 -13.22 15.66
N GLY A 25 6.06 -13.20 16.44
CA GLY A 25 5.30 -11.99 16.77
C GLY A 25 4.47 -11.41 15.60
N ASP A 26 4.29 -12.13 14.50
CA ASP A 26 3.51 -11.64 13.36
C ASP A 26 2.04 -11.45 13.70
N GLY A 27 1.51 -10.26 13.39
CA GLY A 27 0.08 -9.94 13.51
C GLY A 27 -0.41 -9.64 14.93
N GLU A 28 0.45 -9.79 15.94
CA GLU A 28 0.09 -9.47 17.33
C GLU A 28 0.46 -8.02 17.67
N ALA A 29 -0.59 -7.22 17.92
CA ALA A 29 -0.43 -6.00 18.70
C ALA A 29 -0.12 -6.40 20.15
N LEU A 30 0.95 -5.83 20.69
CA LEU A 30 1.32 -6.02 22.09
C LEU A 30 0.20 -5.46 22.98
N ARG A 31 -0.22 -6.27 23.94
CA ARG A 31 -1.29 -5.92 24.87
C ARG A 31 -0.71 -5.20 26.07
N ALA A 32 -0.82 -3.87 26.05
CA ALA A 32 -0.50 -3.07 27.23
C ALA A 32 -1.59 -3.25 28.30
N VAL A 33 -1.21 -3.04 29.56
CA VAL A 33 -2.13 -3.03 30.70
C VAL A 33 -2.94 -1.73 30.71
N ARG A 34 -2.32 -0.62 30.30
CA ARG A 34 -2.97 0.68 30.13
C ARG A 34 -2.18 1.61 29.22
N ILE A 35 -2.88 2.64 28.74
CA ILE A 35 -2.28 3.85 28.17
C ILE A 35 -2.37 4.97 29.19
N ILE A 36 -1.28 5.72 29.36
CA ILE A 36 -1.19 6.91 30.21
C ILE A 36 -1.04 8.14 29.30
N SER A 37 -1.92 9.11 29.47
CA SER A 37 -1.85 10.44 28.85
C SER A 37 -2.51 11.48 29.75
N THR A 38 -2.04 12.72 29.71
CA THR A 38 -2.63 13.85 30.45
C THR A 38 -3.57 14.69 29.59
N GLN A 39 -3.79 14.32 28.32
CA GLN A 39 -4.40 15.19 27.32
C GLN A 39 -5.84 14.81 26.95
N GLY A 40 -6.37 13.75 27.55
CA GLY A 40 -7.77 13.34 27.42
C GLY A 40 -7.97 11.86 27.69
N ASP A 41 -9.02 11.53 28.44
CA ASP A 41 -9.39 10.16 28.78
C ASP A 41 -9.80 9.35 27.54
N GLU A 42 -10.29 10.00 26.49
CA GLU A 42 -10.67 9.35 25.24
C GLU A 42 -9.47 8.67 24.55
N LEU A 43 -8.23 9.08 24.85
CA LEU A 43 -7.02 8.47 24.27
C LEU A 43 -6.78 7.05 24.79
N THR A 44 -7.42 6.67 25.91
CA THR A 44 -7.31 5.31 26.46
C THR A 44 -7.91 4.25 25.54
N GLN A 45 -8.83 4.62 24.64
CA GLN A 45 -9.41 3.69 23.66
C GLN A 45 -8.37 3.11 22.69
N LEU A 46 -7.26 3.83 22.46
CA LEU A 46 -6.14 3.38 21.61
C LEU A 46 -5.40 2.15 22.16
N LEU A 47 -5.77 1.69 23.36
CA LEU A 47 -5.18 0.52 24.03
C LEU A 47 -5.33 -0.77 23.22
N ASP A 48 -6.40 -0.89 22.42
CA ASP A 48 -6.65 -2.05 21.56
C ASP A 48 -5.84 -2.03 20.25
N GLY A 49 -5.10 -0.94 20.00
CA GLY A 49 -4.32 -0.70 18.79
C GLY A 49 -5.15 -0.49 17.52
N GLN A 50 -6.47 -0.42 17.62
CA GLN A 50 -7.38 -0.19 16.50
C GLN A 50 -7.55 1.30 16.21
N PRO A 51 -7.96 1.67 14.99
CA PRO A 51 -8.32 3.05 14.68
C PRO A 51 -9.61 3.46 15.39
N HIS A 52 -9.56 4.59 16.09
CA HIS A 52 -10.72 5.23 16.72
C HIS A 52 -10.87 6.67 16.24
N GLU A 53 -12.11 7.16 16.23
CA GLU A 53 -12.43 8.56 15.93
C GLU A 53 -12.28 9.41 17.19
N LEU A 54 -11.35 10.35 17.16
CA LEU A 54 -11.10 11.32 18.22
C LEU A 54 -12.04 12.53 18.10
N PRO A 55 -12.22 13.31 19.19
CA PRO A 55 -13.02 14.53 19.19
C PRO A 55 -12.64 15.48 18.05
N GLU A 56 -13.66 16.07 17.42
CA GLU A 56 -13.48 17.00 16.32
C GLU A 56 -12.78 18.28 16.77
N ASN A 57 -11.85 18.77 15.95
CA ASN A 57 -11.14 20.04 16.12
C ASN A 57 -10.46 20.23 17.49
N LYS A 58 -10.02 19.14 18.12
CA LYS A 58 -9.27 19.15 19.38
C LYS A 58 -7.78 19.28 19.11
N ASP A 59 -7.15 20.23 19.80
CA ASP A 59 -5.70 20.41 19.81
C ASP A 59 -5.10 19.65 20.99
N TYR A 60 -4.27 18.64 20.71
CA TYR A 60 -3.50 17.95 21.74
C TYR A 60 -2.13 18.60 21.94
N GLY A 61 -1.73 19.59 21.14
CA GLY A 61 -0.39 20.14 21.17
C GLY A 61 0.63 19.04 20.84
N GLN A 62 1.58 18.79 21.75
CA GLN A 62 2.47 17.64 21.68
C GLN A 62 1.80 16.42 22.31
N LEU A 63 1.05 15.63 21.53
CA LEU A 63 0.45 14.36 21.98
C LEU A 63 1.52 13.46 22.61
N SER A 64 1.23 12.95 23.80
CA SER A 64 2.08 12.04 24.57
C SER A 64 1.26 10.86 25.07
N LEU A 65 1.55 9.68 24.53
CA LEU A 65 0.87 8.43 24.85
C LEU A 65 1.89 7.43 25.36
N THR A 66 1.73 6.94 26.59
CA THR A 66 2.62 5.93 27.18
C THR A 66 1.88 4.61 27.38
N TRP A 67 2.32 3.56 26.70
CA TRP A 67 1.88 2.18 26.92
C TRP A 67 2.69 1.57 28.05
N GLU A 68 2.00 1.02 29.05
CA GLU A 68 2.62 0.26 30.15
C GLU A 68 2.31 -1.23 29.99
N PHE A 69 3.34 -2.06 30.08
CA PHE A 69 3.24 -3.51 30.02
C PHE A 69 3.53 -4.16 31.38
N GLU A 70 2.84 -5.26 31.67
CA GLU A 70 3.01 -6.02 32.92
C GLU A 70 4.44 -6.53 33.06
N THR A 71 4.98 -7.06 31.97
CA THR A 71 6.36 -7.54 31.82
C THR A 71 7.04 -6.82 30.66
N PRO A 72 8.38 -6.67 30.67
CA PRO A 72 9.09 -6.04 29.55
C PRO A 72 8.75 -6.71 28.23
N GLN A 73 8.38 -5.90 27.23
CA GLN A 73 8.05 -6.38 25.88
C GLN A 73 9.09 -5.90 24.88
N THR A 74 9.38 -6.72 23.86
CA THR A 74 10.25 -6.32 22.75
C THR A 74 9.41 -5.75 21.61
N VAL A 75 9.60 -4.47 21.30
CA VAL A 75 9.01 -3.77 20.16
C VAL A 75 9.98 -3.79 18.98
N ARG A 76 9.48 -4.13 17.79
CA ARG A 76 10.20 -4.10 16.51
C ARG A 76 9.53 -3.20 15.47
N SER A 77 8.23 -2.94 15.63
CA SER A 77 7.52 -2.00 14.79
C SER A 77 6.37 -1.32 15.53
N VAL A 78 5.97 -0.15 15.03
CA VAL A 78 4.75 0.54 15.39
C VAL A 78 3.89 0.64 14.15
N LEU A 79 2.64 0.21 14.25
CA LEU A 79 1.65 0.29 13.17
C LEU A 79 0.72 1.47 13.45
N PHE A 80 0.74 2.46 12.58
CA PHE A 80 -0.17 3.60 12.64
C PHE A 80 -1.32 3.43 11.66
N THR A 81 -2.56 3.60 12.12
CA THR A 81 -3.73 3.69 11.24
C THR A 81 -4.34 5.07 11.38
N HIS A 82 -4.09 5.94 10.42
CA HIS A 82 -4.66 7.29 10.36
C HIS A 82 -4.90 7.69 8.91
N HIS A 83 -5.86 8.58 8.67
CA HIS A 83 -6.23 8.99 7.32
C HIS A 83 -6.68 10.45 7.27
N ASN A 84 -6.61 11.04 6.08
CA ASN A 84 -7.00 12.44 5.80
C ASN A 84 -6.32 13.46 6.73
N GLY A 85 -5.05 13.23 7.05
CA GLY A 85 -4.27 14.05 7.98
C GLY A 85 -3.00 14.62 7.39
N ASN A 86 -2.54 15.77 7.88
CA ASN A 86 -1.26 16.31 7.44
C ASN A 86 -0.06 15.43 7.80
N GLN A 87 1.07 15.68 7.12
CA GLN A 87 2.32 15.03 7.45
C GLN A 87 2.76 15.39 8.87
N ARG A 88 3.16 14.38 9.65
CA ARG A 88 3.62 14.51 11.03
C ARG A 88 4.93 13.80 11.25
N ALA A 89 5.74 14.38 12.13
CA ALA A 89 6.95 13.76 12.65
C ALA A 89 6.77 13.51 14.15
N GLY A 90 7.32 12.42 14.64
CA GLY A 90 7.20 12.02 16.03
C GLY A 90 8.37 11.18 16.50
N LYS A 91 8.29 10.77 17.76
CA LYS A 91 9.32 9.97 18.43
C LYS A 91 8.72 8.77 19.12
N LEU A 92 9.37 7.63 18.98
CA LEU A 92 9.22 6.48 19.85
C LEU A 92 10.29 6.56 20.94
N LEU A 93 9.88 6.46 22.19
CA LEU A 93 10.75 6.39 23.36
C LEU A 93 10.45 5.12 24.17
N ALA A 94 11.42 4.67 24.96
CA ALA A 94 11.28 3.53 25.85
C ALA A 94 11.80 3.84 27.25
N SER A 95 11.22 3.21 28.26
CA SER A 95 11.61 3.34 29.66
C SER A 95 11.39 2.04 30.43
N GLU A 96 12.29 1.75 31.37
CA GLU A 96 12.13 0.61 32.29
C GLU A 96 11.28 0.95 33.52
N ASN A 97 11.26 2.23 33.92
CA ASN A 97 10.67 2.70 35.17
C ASN A 97 9.46 3.65 34.97
N GLY A 98 9.16 4.02 33.73
CA GLY A 98 8.03 4.89 33.40
C GLY A 98 8.28 6.39 33.64
N SER A 99 9.53 6.79 33.95
CA SER A 99 9.90 8.20 34.18
C SER A 99 11.12 8.63 33.37
N ASP A 100 12.15 7.80 33.25
CA ASP A 100 13.34 8.05 32.42
C ASP A 100 13.14 7.48 31.02
N PHE A 101 12.68 8.32 30.08
CA PHE A 101 12.44 7.91 28.69
C PHE A 101 13.63 8.18 27.80
N LYS A 102 14.12 7.12 27.15
CA LYS A 102 15.22 7.18 26.19
C LYS A 102 14.67 7.14 24.77
N PRO A 103 15.21 7.95 23.84
CA PRO A 103 14.79 7.93 22.45
C PRO A 103 15.14 6.57 21.82
N VAL A 104 14.18 6.01 21.09
CA VAL A 104 14.34 4.78 20.32
C VAL A 104 14.48 5.12 18.84
N ARG A 105 13.55 5.92 18.30
CA ARG A 105 13.50 6.26 16.88
C ARG A 105 12.63 7.49 16.63
N ASP A 106 13.08 8.37 15.74
CA ASP A 106 12.24 9.40 15.11
C ASP A 106 11.53 8.83 13.87
N PHE A 107 10.31 9.26 13.61
CA PHE A 107 9.52 8.79 12.47
C PHE A 107 8.74 9.93 11.79
N THR A 108 8.32 9.67 10.55
CA THR A 108 7.44 10.56 9.77
C THR A 108 6.25 9.78 9.25
N LEU A 109 5.08 10.40 9.28
CA LEU A 109 3.80 9.86 8.81
C LEU A 109 3.16 10.85 7.84
N ASP A 110 2.81 10.46 6.62
CA ASP A 110 2.12 11.33 5.65
C ASP A 110 0.81 10.70 5.15
N ARG A 111 -0.31 11.03 5.79
CA ARG A 111 -1.63 10.50 5.41
C ARG A 111 -2.56 11.58 4.90
N ARG A 112 -2.01 12.56 4.19
CA ARG A 112 -2.83 13.60 3.54
C ARG A 112 -3.82 12.90 2.62
N GLY A 113 -5.07 13.35 2.60
CA GLY A 113 -6.06 12.83 1.64
C GLY A 113 -5.68 13.18 0.21
N GLY A 114 -6.42 12.64 -0.76
CA GLY A 114 -6.27 12.94 -2.18
C GLY A 114 -6.34 11.69 -3.05
N ASP A 115 -6.44 11.90 -4.36
CA ASP A 115 -6.57 10.84 -5.37
C ASP A 115 -5.34 9.91 -5.42
N GLN A 116 -4.21 10.35 -4.85
CA GLN A 116 -2.97 9.59 -4.72
C GLN A 116 -2.97 8.57 -3.56
N VAL A 117 -4.09 8.41 -2.84
CA VAL A 117 -4.22 7.48 -1.70
C VAL A 117 -5.25 6.38 -2.03
N LEU A 118 -4.77 5.19 -2.36
CA LEU A 118 -5.61 4.06 -2.77
C LEU A 118 -6.13 3.24 -1.58
N LEU A 119 -5.30 3.06 -0.56
CA LEU A 119 -5.62 2.26 0.63
C LEU A 119 -5.47 3.13 1.89
N PRO A 120 -6.39 4.10 2.11
CA PRO A 120 -6.27 5.08 3.20
C PRO A 120 -6.29 4.45 4.60
N SER A 121 -6.79 3.21 4.72
CA SER A 121 -6.88 2.48 5.98
C SER A 121 -5.78 1.43 6.17
N CYS A 122 -4.81 1.33 5.24
CA CYS A 122 -3.69 0.41 5.44
C CYS A 122 -2.80 0.94 6.59
N PRO A 123 -2.49 0.11 7.60
CA PRO A 123 -1.58 0.51 8.65
C PRO A 123 -0.19 0.78 8.10
N SER A 124 0.50 1.69 8.77
CA SER A 124 1.79 2.22 8.38
C SER A 124 2.87 1.77 9.32
N GLY A 125 3.85 1.07 8.76
CA GLY A 125 4.94 0.49 9.52
C GLY A 125 6.05 1.50 9.79
N VAL A 126 6.27 1.80 11.07
CA VAL A 126 7.51 2.43 11.56
C VAL A 126 8.35 1.33 12.19
N SER A 127 9.49 1.01 11.58
CA SER A 127 10.37 -0.07 12.02
C SER A 127 11.44 0.45 12.99
N THR A 128 11.82 -0.40 13.94
CA THR A 128 12.87 -0.06 14.92
C THR A 128 13.79 -1.26 15.14
N LEU A 129 15.01 -0.98 15.63
CA LEU A 129 15.82 -2.02 16.24
C LEU A 129 15.05 -2.66 17.41
N PRO A 130 15.19 -3.97 17.67
CA PRO A 130 14.51 -4.63 18.77
C PRO A 130 14.81 -3.91 20.09
N THR A 131 13.78 -3.31 20.67
CA THR A 131 13.90 -2.56 21.92
C THR A 131 13.02 -3.22 22.96
N THR A 132 13.59 -3.59 24.10
CA THR A 132 12.85 -4.22 25.20
C THR A 132 12.70 -3.23 26.33
N ALA A 133 11.47 -3.04 26.82
CA ALA A 133 11.16 -2.16 27.93
C ALA A 133 9.78 -2.47 28.51
N LYS A 134 9.48 -1.98 29.71
CA LYS A 134 8.12 -2.00 30.27
C LYS A 134 7.22 -0.87 29.79
N PHE A 135 7.80 0.26 29.42
CA PHE A 135 7.07 1.45 29.01
C PHE A 135 7.55 1.91 27.65
N PHE A 136 6.61 2.19 26.76
CA PHE A 136 6.88 2.81 25.46
C PHE A 136 6.05 4.06 25.32
N ARG A 137 6.65 5.14 24.83
CA ARG A 137 5.97 6.41 24.64
C ARG A 137 6.05 6.86 23.20
N ILE A 138 4.94 7.35 22.67
CA ILE A 138 4.90 8.08 21.42
C ILE A 138 4.64 9.55 21.70
N GLU A 139 5.47 10.40 21.10
CA GLU A 139 5.32 11.84 21.15
C GLU A 139 5.22 12.41 19.72
N MET A 140 4.14 13.13 19.41
CA MET A 140 3.97 13.78 18.11
C MET A 140 3.03 14.99 18.20
N PRO A 141 3.18 16.04 17.38
CA PRO A 141 2.18 17.09 17.31
C PRO A 141 0.88 16.53 16.73
N TRP A 142 -0.26 16.84 17.35
CA TRP A 142 -1.55 16.33 16.86
C TRP A 142 -2.70 17.31 17.09
N HIS A 143 -3.42 17.61 16.01
CA HIS A 143 -4.63 18.44 16.03
C HIS A 143 -5.68 17.83 15.10
N THR A 144 -6.82 17.38 15.62
CA THR A 144 -7.76 16.53 14.86
C THR A 144 -8.43 17.24 13.68
N GLY A 145 -8.55 18.58 13.73
CA GLY A 145 -9.05 19.38 12.59
C GLY A 145 -8.06 19.52 11.41
N ARG A 146 -6.79 19.16 11.60
CA ARG A 146 -5.70 19.32 10.62
C ARG A 146 -5.02 17.99 10.26
N ASP A 147 -5.02 17.06 11.21
CA ASP A 147 -4.23 15.83 11.17
C ASP A 147 -5.08 14.57 11.00
N GLY A 148 -6.36 14.78 10.73
CA GLY A 148 -7.34 13.70 10.78
C GLY A 148 -7.72 13.39 12.22
N ARG A 149 -8.95 12.91 12.39
CA ARG A 149 -9.48 12.51 13.70
C ARG A 149 -9.43 11.01 13.92
N THR A 150 -9.21 10.20 12.88
CA THR A 150 -8.98 8.76 13.06
C THR A 150 -7.52 8.49 13.38
N LEU A 151 -7.29 7.84 14.52
CA LEU A 151 -5.97 7.42 14.95
C LEU A 151 -6.04 6.01 15.56
N GLY A 152 -5.14 5.13 15.14
CA GLY A 152 -4.88 3.84 15.73
C GLY A 152 -3.37 3.63 15.83
N ILE A 153 -2.91 3.07 16.94
CA ILE A 153 -1.47 2.85 17.18
C ILE A 153 -1.29 1.50 17.85
N ALA A 154 -0.66 0.56 17.14
CA ALA A 154 -0.31 -0.75 17.69
C ALA A 154 1.22 -0.90 17.77
N LEU A 155 1.73 -1.13 18.99
CA LEU A 155 3.11 -1.58 19.19
C LEU A 155 3.18 -3.09 18.86
N SER A 156 4.16 -3.54 18.08
CA SER A 156 4.25 -4.94 17.68
C SER A 156 5.65 -5.52 17.89
N SER A 157 5.69 -6.78 18.32
CA SER A 157 6.90 -7.59 18.39
C SER A 157 7.31 -8.13 17.01
N GLY A 158 6.39 -8.15 16.05
CA GLY A 158 6.65 -8.52 14.66
C GLY A 158 7.47 -7.46 13.93
N ALA A 159 8.41 -7.92 13.11
CA ALA A 159 9.15 -7.05 12.21
C ALA A 159 8.28 -6.64 11.02
N ARG A 160 8.32 -5.36 10.65
CA ARG A 160 7.61 -4.81 9.50
C ARG A 160 8.57 -4.06 8.61
N LEU A 161 8.29 -4.06 7.32
CA LEU A 161 8.98 -3.21 6.36
C LEU A 161 8.47 -1.77 6.54
N GLU A 162 9.40 -0.83 6.63
CA GLU A 162 9.07 0.58 6.84
C GLU A 162 8.40 1.13 5.58
N LEU A 163 7.27 1.83 5.75
CA LEU A 163 6.54 2.52 4.66
C LEU A 163 6.24 1.59 3.46
N ALA A 164 5.84 0.34 3.74
CA ALA A 164 5.55 -0.66 2.73
C ALA A 164 4.40 -0.23 1.80
N GLU A 165 3.43 0.50 2.34
CA GLU A 165 2.30 1.10 1.64
C GLU A 165 2.72 2.18 0.64
N GLU A 166 3.71 3.02 0.97
CA GLU A 166 4.31 3.94 0.01
C GLU A 166 5.11 3.19 -1.05
N LYS A 167 5.91 2.22 -0.61
CA LYS A 167 6.77 1.41 -1.49
C LYS A 167 5.97 0.51 -2.44
N GLN A 168 4.73 0.14 -2.12
CA GLN A 168 3.86 -0.64 -3.00
C GLN A 168 2.91 0.23 -3.86
N LEU A 169 3.07 1.56 -3.86
CA LEU A 169 2.20 2.52 -4.55
C LEU A 169 0.74 2.55 -4.05
N ALA A 170 0.49 2.13 -2.80
CA ALA A 170 -0.83 2.29 -2.18
C ALA A 170 -1.05 3.72 -1.67
N ILE A 171 0.04 4.40 -1.32
CA ILE A 171 0.11 5.82 -1.02
C ILE A 171 1.27 6.36 -1.83
N ALA A 172 1.13 7.51 -2.46
CA ALA A 172 2.24 8.04 -3.24
C ALA A 172 2.36 9.55 -3.13
N SER A 173 3.33 10.10 -3.86
CA SER A 173 3.66 11.52 -3.74
C SER A 173 2.45 12.36 -4.10
N ARG A 174 2.18 13.36 -3.25
CA ARG A 174 1.16 14.40 -3.47
C ARG A 174 1.77 15.70 -3.96
N GLN A 175 3.07 15.70 -4.19
CA GLN A 175 3.78 16.84 -4.73
C GLN A 175 3.70 16.75 -6.25
N ASN A 176 3.18 17.81 -6.89
CA ASN A 176 3.15 17.89 -8.36
C ASN A 176 4.55 17.89 -8.97
N THR A 177 5.56 18.31 -8.19
CA THR A 177 6.98 18.33 -8.56
C THR A 177 7.77 17.67 -7.43
N PRO A 178 7.77 16.33 -7.33
CA PRO A 178 8.48 15.65 -6.26
C PRO A 178 9.98 15.94 -6.36
N PRO A 179 10.66 16.36 -5.27
CA PRO A 179 12.12 16.44 -5.25
C PRO A 179 12.75 15.06 -5.48
N TRP A 180 14.02 15.05 -5.88
CA TRP A 180 14.74 13.83 -6.27
C TRP A 180 14.78 12.75 -5.17
N ASP A 181 14.67 13.15 -3.90
CA ASP A 181 14.71 12.30 -2.71
C ASP A 181 13.32 11.83 -2.24
N THR A 182 12.23 12.19 -2.94
CA THR A 182 10.85 11.80 -2.57
C THR A 182 10.67 10.29 -2.44
N PHE A 183 11.38 9.52 -3.27
CA PHE A 183 11.33 8.06 -3.29
C PHE A 183 12.55 7.43 -2.59
N MET A 184 13.20 8.19 -1.72
CA MET A 184 14.22 7.70 -0.80
C MET A 184 13.60 7.48 0.57
N TRP A 185 13.27 6.24 0.86
CA TRP A 185 12.73 5.85 2.15
C TRP A 185 13.85 5.55 3.16
N PRO A 186 13.57 5.69 4.47
CA PRO A 186 14.49 5.22 5.48
C PRO A 186 14.75 3.72 5.34
N VAL A 187 15.97 3.33 5.67
CA VAL A 187 16.40 1.93 5.62
C VAL A 187 15.74 1.18 6.77
N THR A 188 14.96 0.16 6.44
CA THR A 188 14.42 -0.76 7.45
C THR A 188 15.56 -1.53 8.10
N PRO A 189 15.69 -1.53 9.44
CA PRO A 189 16.71 -2.34 10.12
C PRO A 189 16.55 -3.82 9.78
N GLU A 190 17.66 -4.52 9.57
CA GLU A 190 17.59 -5.96 9.30
C GLU A 190 17.00 -6.69 10.52
N PRO A 191 15.94 -7.46 10.32
CA PRO A 191 15.20 -8.08 11.40
C PRO A 191 15.96 -9.32 11.92
N GLY A 192 15.85 -9.58 13.22
CA GLY A 192 16.53 -10.72 13.86
C GLY A 192 16.00 -12.09 13.38
N ALA A 193 16.72 -13.16 13.73
CA ALA A 193 16.34 -14.53 13.34
C ALA A 193 14.89 -14.87 13.71
N GLY A 194 14.19 -15.56 12.80
CA GLY A 194 12.81 -16.01 13.00
C GLY A 194 11.72 -14.95 12.83
N THR A 195 12.07 -13.70 12.53
CA THR A 195 11.09 -12.61 12.33
C THR A 195 10.83 -12.29 10.85
N THR A 196 11.38 -13.09 9.94
CA THR A 196 11.16 -12.99 8.48
C THR A 196 10.58 -14.28 7.93
N ILE A 197 10.04 -14.16 6.72
CA ILE A 197 9.53 -15.29 5.94
C ILE A 197 10.63 -15.74 4.99
N ALA A 198 11.03 -17.01 5.06
CA ALA A 198 11.91 -17.57 4.05
C ALA A 198 11.11 -17.80 2.74
N PRO A 199 11.57 -17.28 1.59
CA PRO A 199 10.79 -17.35 0.34
C PRO A 199 10.53 -18.80 -0.11
N ASP A 200 11.45 -19.73 0.15
CA ASP A 200 11.27 -21.17 -0.15
C ASP A 200 10.23 -21.87 0.75
N LYS A 201 9.76 -21.20 1.80
CA LYS A 201 8.71 -21.70 2.71
C LYS A 201 7.32 -21.12 2.39
N VAL A 202 7.21 -20.26 1.39
CA VAL A 202 5.92 -19.75 0.93
C VAL A 202 5.30 -20.77 -0.02
N VAL A 203 4.10 -21.24 0.32
CA VAL A 203 3.35 -22.24 -0.43
C VAL A 203 2.18 -21.58 -1.12
N ASP A 204 2.08 -21.75 -2.45
CA ASP A 204 0.90 -21.35 -3.21
C ASP A 204 -0.23 -22.38 -3.02
N LEU A 205 -1.27 -21.98 -2.32
CA LEU A 205 -2.48 -22.76 -2.03
C LEU A 205 -3.64 -22.42 -2.98
N THR A 206 -3.42 -21.61 -4.02
CA THR A 206 -4.51 -21.12 -4.89
C THR A 206 -5.33 -22.27 -5.49
N SER A 207 -4.68 -23.35 -5.92
CA SER A 207 -5.35 -24.54 -6.47
C SER A 207 -6.13 -25.36 -5.44
N LYS A 208 -5.93 -25.11 -4.15
CA LYS A 208 -6.62 -25.78 -3.03
C LYS A 208 -7.86 -25.01 -2.55
N VAL A 209 -8.17 -23.88 -3.18
CA VAL A 209 -9.37 -23.09 -2.89
C VAL A 209 -10.48 -23.47 -3.85
N GLY A 210 -11.58 -24.00 -3.32
CA GLY A 210 -12.77 -24.33 -4.10
C GLY A 210 -13.52 -23.09 -4.59
N ALA A 211 -14.46 -23.29 -5.52
CA ALA A 211 -15.28 -22.21 -6.08
C ALA A 211 -16.15 -21.47 -5.04
N ASP A 212 -16.49 -22.13 -3.93
CA ASP A 212 -17.17 -21.53 -2.78
C ASP A 212 -16.23 -20.67 -1.89
N GLY A 213 -14.92 -20.66 -2.18
CA GLY A 213 -13.90 -19.98 -1.41
C GLY A 213 -13.36 -20.80 -0.24
N ARG A 214 -13.68 -22.09 -0.16
CA ARG A 214 -13.20 -23.01 0.88
C ARG A 214 -11.79 -23.48 0.57
N LEU A 215 -10.87 -23.25 1.51
CA LEU A 215 -9.54 -23.82 1.45
C LEU A 215 -9.57 -25.24 2.02
N ASN A 216 -9.14 -26.22 1.23
CA ASN A 216 -8.90 -27.59 1.70
C ASN A 216 -7.40 -27.91 1.69
N TRP A 217 -6.77 -27.84 2.85
CA TRP A 217 -5.33 -28.01 2.98
C TRP A 217 -4.95 -28.82 4.22
N GLU A 218 -4.15 -29.87 4.03
CA GLU A 218 -3.47 -30.58 5.11
C GLU A 218 -2.29 -29.73 5.59
N VAL A 219 -2.49 -29.06 6.73
CA VAL A 219 -1.54 -28.08 7.26
C VAL A 219 -0.40 -28.83 7.96
N PRO A 220 0.86 -28.61 7.58
CA PRO A 220 2.01 -29.13 8.32
C PRO A 220 2.02 -28.61 9.76
N ALA A 221 2.67 -29.33 10.67
CA ALA A 221 2.82 -28.89 12.05
C ALA A 221 3.44 -27.48 12.16
N GLY A 222 2.98 -26.69 13.14
CA GLY A 222 3.42 -25.32 13.38
C GLY A 222 2.31 -24.28 13.17
N ASN A 223 2.66 -23.01 13.40
CA ASN A 223 1.76 -21.89 13.17
C ASN A 223 1.97 -21.34 11.76
N TRP A 224 0.87 -21.16 11.04
CA TRP A 224 0.88 -20.71 9.65
C TRP A 224 -0.01 -19.50 9.48
N VAL A 225 0.41 -18.57 8.64
CA VAL A 225 -0.43 -17.49 8.14
C VAL A 225 -0.93 -17.88 6.76
N ILE A 226 -2.24 -17.77 6.54
CA ILE A 226 -2.85 -17.88 5.22
C ILE A 226 -3.15 -16.46 4.74
N GLN A 227 -2.53 -16.07 3.63
CA GLN A 227 -2.71 -14.76 3.02
C GLN A 227 -3.44 -14.90 1.69
N ARG A 228 -4.67 -14.38 1.62
CA ARG A 228 -5.42 -14.24 0.37
C ARG A 228 -5.15 -12.86 -0.22
N VAL A 229 -4.49 -12.84 -1.36
CA VAL A 229 -4.19 -11.62 -2.11
C VAL A 229 -5.20 -11.49 -3.24
N SER A 230 -5.86 -10.35 -3.31
CA SER A 230 -6.88 -10.05 -4.31
C SER A 230 -6.66 -8.65 -4.86
N THR A 231 -7.20 -8.39 -6.05
CA THR A 231 -7.26 -7.05 -6.65
C THR A 231 -8.57 -6.37 -6.33
N ILE A 232 -8.53 -5.06 -6.19
CA ILE A 232 -9.69 -4.18 -6.10
C ILE A 232 -9.59 -3.13 -7.22
N GLN A 233 -10.71 -2.50 -7.57
CA GLN A 233 -10.67 -1.30 -8.41
C GLN A 233 -10.12 -0.13 -7.59
N THR A 234 -9.31 0.74 -8.21
CA THR A 234 -8.86 2.00 -7.59
C THR A 234 -10.02 2.96 -7.35
N GLY A 235 -11.11 2.82 -8.10
CA GLY A 235 -12.28 3.69 -8.04
C GLY A 235 -12.13 5.00 -8.80
N SER A 236 -10.95 5.29 -9.38
CA SER A 236 -10.71 6.47 -10.20
C SER A 236 -11.60 6.48 -11.45
N LYS A 237 -12.06 7.67 -11.82
CA LYS A 237 -12.85 7.96 -13.01
C LYS A 237 -12.15 9.04 -13.81
N ALA A 238 -12.15 8.92 -15.13
CA ALA A 238 -11.68 9.99 -16.01
C ALA A 238 -12.52 11.26 -15.81
N GLY A 239 -11.88 12.42 -15.77
CA GLY A 239 -12.55 13.71 -15.60
C GLY A 239 -11.66 14.88 -16.01
N PRO A 240 -12.24 16.07 -16.28
CA PRO A 240 -13.67 16.37 -16.27
C PRO A 240 -14.39 15.84 -17.53
N THR A 241 -15.46 15.08 -17.35
CA THR A 241 -16.32 14.57 -18.46
C THR A 241 -17.79 14.88 -18.20
N PRO A 242 -18.61 15.07 -19.25
CA PRO A 242 -20.07 15.05 -19.12
C PRO A 242 -20.56 13.78 -18.39
N LYS A 243 -21.69 13.88 -17.67
CA LYS A 243 -22.23 12.79 -16.85
C LYS A 243 -22.50 11.50 -17.63
N ASP A 244 -22.89 11.62 -18.89
CA ASP A 244 -23.15 10.51 -19.82
C ASP A 244 -21.87 9.89 -20.42
N MET A 245 -20.71 10.50 -20.18
CA MET A 245 -19.39 10.03 -20.59
C MET A 245 -18.51 9.60 -19.40
N GLU A 246 -19.05 9.61 -18.18
CA GLU A 246 -18.35 9.12 -17.00
C GLU A 246 -18.07 7.61 -17.09
N GLY A 247 -16.87 7.21 -16.70
CA GLY A 247 -16.48 5.81 -16.61
C GLY A 247 -15.27 5.63 -15.71
N PHE A 248 -15.05 4.39 -15.27
CA PHE A 248 -13.82 4.04 -14.57
C PHE A 248 -12.62 4.25 -15.48
N ASP A 249 -11.54 4.72 -14.88
CA ASP A 249 -10.28 4.83 -15.57
C ASP A 249 -9.72 3.44 -15.94
N ILE A 250 -8.98 3.36 -17.05
CA ILE A 250 -8.49 2.08 -17.57
C ILE A 250 -7.25 1.58 -16.82
N ASP A 251 -7.03 0.27 -16.84
CA ASP A 251 -5.76 -0.35 -16.44
C ASP A 251 -4.64 0.18 -17.33
N LYS A 252 -3.73 0.97 -16.75
CA LYS A 252 -2.62 1.61 -17.46
C LYS A 252 -1.46 0.66 -17.74
N MET A 253 -1.48 -0.54 -17.18
CA MET A 253 -0.48 -1.56 -17.46
C MET A 253 -0.95 -2.54 -18.55
N SER A 254 -2.18 -2.41 -19.06
CA SER A 254 -2.73 -3.29 -20.11
C SER A 254 -2.82 -2.61 -21.48
N LYS A 255 -2.14 -3.22 -22.46
CA LYS A 255 -2.16 -2.75 -23.86
C LYS A 255 -3.54 -2.95 -24.49
N GLU A 256 -4.21 -4.04 -24.13
CA GLU A 256 -5.55 -4.39 -24.56
C GLU A 256 -6.57 -3.38 -24.02
N ALA A 257 -6.41 -2.94 -22.76
CA ALA A 257 -7.25 -1.90 -22.18
C ALA A 257 -7.08 -0.57 -22.92
N ALA A 258 -5.84 -0.16 -23.22
CA ALA A 258 -5.56 1.05 -24.00
C ALA A 258 -6.18 0.98 -25.41
N LYS A 259 -6.01 -0.15 -26.11
CA LYS A 259 -6.61 -0.36 -27.43
C LYS A 259 -8.14 -0.30 -27.37
N ARG A 260 -8.75 -1.01 -26.40
CA ARG A 260 -10.21 -1.01 -26.20
C ARG A 260 -10.75 0.39 -25.91
N HIS A 261 -10.00 1.19 -25.15
CA HIS A 261 -10.36 2.58 -24.88
C HIS A 261 -10.42 3.43 -26.15
N ILE A 262 -9.43 3.29 -27.04
CA ILE A 262 -9.45 3.98 -28.35
C ILE A 262 -10.58 3.47 -29.24
N ASP A 263 -10.70 2.15 -29.40
CA ASP A 263 -11.66 1.52 -30.32
C ASP A 263 -13.12 1.78 -29.97
N ASN A 264 -13.44 1.82 -28.68
CA ASN A 264 -14.81 1.99 -28.19
C ASN A 264 -15.09 3.40 -27.66
N GLY A 265 -14.06 4.26 -27.59
CA GLY A 265 -14.17 5.59 -27.02
C GLY A 265 -14.36 6.71 -28.05
N LEU A 266 -14.14 7.93 -27.57
CA LEU A 266 -14.37 9.17 -28.33
C LEU A 266 -13.55 9.22 -29.63
N VAL A 267 -12.29 8.76 -29.60
CA VAL A 267 -11.37 8.84 -30.74
C VAL A 267 -11.90 8.06 -31.95
N LYS A 268 -12.18 6.76 -31.79
CA LYS A 268 -12.71 5.95 -32.88
C LYS A 268 -14.16 6.30 -33.20
N GLY A 269 -14.95 6.66 -32.18
CA GLY A 269 -16.33 7.13 -32.35
C GLY A 269 -16.43 8.37 -33.25
N LEU A 270 -15.58 9.38 -33.02
CA LEU A 270 -15.48 10.57 -33.86
C LEU A 270 -14.98 10.21 -35.26
N TRP A 271 -13.89 9.44 -35.36
CA TRP A 271 -13.32 9.03 -36.65
C TRP A 271 -14.35 8.33 -37.55
N ASN A 272 -15.21 7.47 -36.98
CA ASN A 272 -16.26 6.77 -37.72
C ASN A 272 -17.34 7.72 -38.29
N ARG A 273 -17.59 8.87 -37.64
CA ARG A 273 -18.60 9.86 -38.06
C ARG A 273 -18.10 10.80 -39.16
N LEU A 274 -16.79 10.89 -39.36
CA LEU A 274 -16.17 11.78 -40.34
C LEU A 274 -16.06 11.11 -41.71
N THR A 275 -16.26 11.89 -42.77
CA THR A 275 -15.96 11.52 -44.16
C THR A 275 -14.44 11.34 -44.36
N PRO A 276 -14.00 10.64 -45.43
CA PRO A 276 -12.58 10.51 -45.74
C PRO A 276 -11.84 11.85 -45.92
N ALA A 277 -12.53 12.90 -46.39
CA ALA A 277 -11.94 14.23 -46.53
C ALA A 277 -11.74 14.91 -45.17
N GLU A 278 -12.74 14.85 -44.28
CA GLU A 278 -12.67 15.43 -42.93
C GLU A 278 -11.63 14.71 -42.05
N ARG A 279 -11.46 13.40 -42.19
CA ARG A 279 -10.46 12.62 -41.45
C ARG A 279 -9.02 13.14 -41.66
N LYS A 280 -8.73 13.80 -42.78
CA LYS A 280 -7.40 14.40 -43.03
C LYS A 280 -7.06 15.52 -42.05
N GLY A 281 -8.07 16.16 -41.45
CA GLY A 281 -7.89 17.17 -40.41
C GLY A 281 -7.60 16.58 -39.02
N LEU A 282 -7.93 15.30 -38.79
CA LEU A 282 -7.72 14.63 -37.51
C LEU A 282 -6.33 13.98 -37.49
N THR A 283 -5.33 14.77 -37.08
CA THR A 283 -3.91 14.38 -37.18
C THR A 283 -3.32 13.80 -35.90
N HIS A 284 -3.92 14.10 -34.73
CA HIS A 284 -3.40 13.69 -33.44
C HIS A 284 -4.52 13.25 -32.50
N ALA A 285 -4.23 12.23 -31.70
CA ALA A 285 -4.93 11.96 -30.45
C ALA A 285 -4.04 12.43 -29.30
N ILE A 286 -4.63 13.15 -28.34
CA ILE A 286 -3.91 13.70 -27.20
C ILE A 286 -4.20 12.83 -25.98
N ALA A 287 -3.14 12.38 -25.32
CA ALA A 287 -3.19 11.85 -23.96
C ALA A 287 -2.65 12.95 -23.04
N ASP A 288 -3.60 13.61 -22.36
CA ASP A 288 -3.35 14.71 -21.43
C ASP A 288 -2.58 14.25 -20.19
N SER A 289 -2.20 15.18 -19.31
CA SER A 289 -1.50 14.87 -18.07
C SER A 289 -2.27 13.88 -17.17
N TYR A 290 -1.56 13.19 -16.26
CA TYR A 290 -2.13 12.10 -15.46
C TYR A 290 -2.09 12.37 -13.96
N GLU A 291 -3.27 12.62 -13.39
CA GLU A 291 -3.45 12.94 -11.97
C GLU A 291 -4.37 11.94 -11.25
N GLN A 292 -4.69 10.81 -11.88
CA GLN A 292 -5.76 9.90 -11.45
C GLN A 292 -5.30 8.81 -10.46
N GLY A 293 -4.33 9.14 -9.61
CA GLY A 293 -3.76 8.23 -8.62
C GLY A 293 -2.83 7.18 -9.23
N TYR A 294 -2.64 6.07 -8.51
CA TYR A 294 -1.65 5.05 -8.84
C TYR A 294 -2.31 3.69 -9.08
N GLN A 295 -1.60 2.81 -9.75
CA GLN A 295 -1.99 1.41 -9.94
C GLN A 295 -0.76 0.56 -9.65
N ASN A 296 -0.94 -0.55 -8.93
CA ASN A 296 0.19 -1.41 -8.54
C ASN A 296 0.01 -2.87 -8.97
N TRP A 297 -1.05 -3.18 -9.70
CA TRP A 297 -1.33 -4.53 -10.13
C TRP A 297 -2.15 -4.59 -11.43
N THR A 298 -1.84 -5.56 -12.26
CA THR A 298 -2.56 -5.92 -13.50
C THR A 298 -2.61 -7.44 -13.63
N PRO A 299 -3.56 -8.05 -14.38
CA PRO A 299 -3.60 -9.51 -14.55
C PRO A 299 -2.29 -10.12 -15.07
N GLU A 300 -1.55 -9.40 -15.91
CA GLU A 300 -0.28 -9.86 -16.50
C GLU A 300 0.95 -9.57 -15.63
N MET A 301 0.77 -9.10 -14.39
CA MET A 301 1.87 -8.66 -13.53
C MET A 301 2.89 -9.79 -13.28
N ILE A 302 2.43 -10.99 -12.92
CA ILE A 302 3.32 -12.12 -12.62
C ILE A 302 4.13 -12.57 -13.85
N PRO A 303 3.54 -12.87 -15.02
CA PRO A 303 4.32 -13.29 -16.18
C PRO A 303 5.28 -12.20 -16.68
N GLU A 304 4.88 -10.93 -16.69
CA GLU A 304 5.79 -9.84 -17.08
C GLU A 304 6.92 -9.63 -16.06
N PHE A 305 6.65 -9.82 -14.76
CA PHE A 305 7.67 -9.76 -13.72
C PHE A 305 8.73 -10.85 -13.89
N ILE A 306 8.31 -12.10 -14.11
CA ILE A 306 9.22 -13.23 -14.37
C ILE A 306 10.07 -12.97 -15.62
N LYS A 307 9.44 -12.50 -16.70
CA LYS A 307 10.11 -12.17 -17.96
C LYS A 307 11.13 -11.05 -17.79
N ARG A 308 10.84 -10.05 -16.96
CA ARG A 308 11.70 -8.87 -16.75
C ARG A 308 12.87 -9.14 -15.82
N TYR A 309 12.63 -9.83 -14.71
CA TYR A 309 13.60 -9.97 -13.61
C TYR A 309 14.13 -11.38 -13.41
N GLY A 310 13.56 -12.39 -14.08
CA GLY A 310 14.06 -13.76 -14.06
C GLY A 310 13.72 -14.56 -12.80
N TYR A 311 12.79 -14.09 -11.96
CA TYR A 311 12.31 -14.82 -10.77
C TYR A 311 10.81 -14.67 -10.56
N ASP A 312 10.21 -15.65 -9.88
CA ASP A 312 8.77 -15.66 -9.55
C ASP A 312 8.48 -14.69 -8.39
N PRO A 313 7.61 -13.68 -8.58
CA PRO A 313 7.22 -12.77 -7.50
C PRO A 313 6.26 -13.40 -6.47
N THR A 314 5.69 -14.58 -6.75
CA THR A 314 4.65 -15.20 -5.92
C THR A 314 5.08 -15.39 -4.45
N PRO A 315 6.29 -15.91 -4.14
CA PRO A 315 6.77 -16.02 -2.77
C PRO A 315 6.98 -14.68 -2.06
N TRP A 316 7.03 -13.57 -2.80
CA TRP A 316 7.32 -12.23 -2.29
C TRP A 316 6.07 -11.38 -2.08
N LEU A 317 4.88 -11.85 -2.50
CA LEU A 317 3.63 -11.12 -2.27
C LEU A 317 3.31 -10.81 -0.78
N PRO A 318 3.79 -11.55 0.23
CA PRO A 318 3.64 -11.12 1.63
C PRO A 318 4.20 -9.73 1.93
N VAL A 319 5.18 -9.26 1.14
CA VAL A 319 5.78 -7.93 1.29
C VAL A 319 4.76 -6.79 1.09
N PHE A 320 3.70 -6.99 0.30
CA PHE A 320 2.61 -6.01 0.14
C PHE A 320 1.85 -5.75 1.46
N SER A 321 1.96 -6.66 2.45
CA SER A 321 1.40 -6.47 3.80
C SER A 321 2.40 -5.88 4.80
N GLY A 322 3.56 -5.42 4.34
CA GLY A 322 4.66 -4.98 5.18
C GLY A 322 5.38 -6.12 5.92
N ARG A 323 5.10 -7.39 5.62
CA ARG A 323 5.91 -8.52 6.12
C ARG A 323 7.26 -8.53 5.41
N ILE A 324 8.30 -8.96 6.11
CA ILE A 324 9.63 -9.09 5.51
C ILE A 324 9.79 -10.52 4.99
N VAL A 325 10.05 -10.66 3.69
CA VAL A 325 10.45 -11.91 3.04
C VAL A 325 11.94 -11.86 2.76
N GLY A 326 12.67 -12.92 3.12
CA GLY A 326 14.14 -12.92 3.10
C GLY A 326 14.70 -11.94 4.13
N SER A 327 15.38 -10.90 3.65
CA SER A 327 15.91 -9.78 4.44
C SER A 327 15.12 -8.48 4.18
N ALA A 328 15.29 -7.47 5.02
CA ALA A 328 14.70 -6.15 4.79
C ALA A 328 15.15 -5.57 3.44
N ALA A 329 16.46 -5.65 3.13
CA ALA A 329 17.00 -5.22 1.85
C ALA A 329 16.43 -6.00 0.65
N GLN A 330 16.19 -7.31 0.78
CA GLN A 330 15.57 -8.09 -0.30
C GLN A 330 14.11 -7.71 -0.52
N SER A 331 13.34 -7.49 0.56
CA SER A 331 11.95 -7.03 0.48
C SER A 331 11.84 -5.63 -0.15
N ASP A 332 12.75 -4.71 0.20
CA ASP A 332 12.81 -3.38 -0.42
C ASP A 332 13.14 -3.44 -1.91
N ARG A 333 14.08 -4.32 -2.31
CA ARG A 333 14.41 -4.56 -3.72
C ARG A 333 13.24 -5.15 -4.48
N PHE A 334 12.50 -6.09 -3.89
CA PHE A 334 11.30 -6.64 -4.49
C PHE A 334 10.24 -5.55 -4.76
N LEU A 335 9.95 -4.68 -3.78
CA LEU A 335 9.01 -3.57 -4.03
C LEU A 335 9.56 -2.55 -5.02
N TRP A 336 10.89 -2.36 -5.10
CA TRP A 336 11.50 -1.56 -6.16
C TRP A 336 11.26 -2.18 -7.55
N ASP A 337 11.46 -3.49 -7.71
CA ASP A 337 11.19 -4.21 -8.96
C ASP A 337 9.71 -4.09 -9.35
N VAL A 338 8.79 -4.18 -8.38
CA VAL A 338 7.35 -3.94 -8.59
C VAL A 338 7.10 -2.54 -9.15
N ARG A 339 7.59 -1.49 -8.47
CA ARG A 339 7.41 -0.09 -8.91
C ARG A 339 8.02 0.15 -10.28
N ARG A 340 9.22 -0.41 -10.52
CA ARG A 340 9.89 -0.27 -11.81
C ARG A 340 9.12 -0.96 -12.93
N LEU A 341 8.54 -2.13 -12.66
CA LEU A 341 7.72 -2.85 -13.64
C LEU A 341 6.43 -2.09 -13.94
N VAL A 342 5.76 -1.53 -12.94
CA VAL A 342 4.58 -0.67 -13.14
C VAL A 342 4.93 0.48 -14.10
N ALA A 343 6.04 1.19 -13.86
CA ALA A 343 6.49 2.28 -14.72
C ALA A 343 6.80 1.79 -16.15
N ASP A 344 7.49 0.66 -16.31
CA ASP A 344 7.80 0.07 -17.61
C ASP A 344 6.51 -0.33 -18.37
N LEU A 345 5.54 -0.94 -17.69
CA LEU A 345 4.27 -1.34 -18.29
C LEU A 345 3.40 -0.14 -18.65
N ILE A 346 3.38 0.94 -17.86
CA ILE A 346 2.67 2.17 -18.25
C ILE A 346 3.28 2.78 -19.51
N ALA A 347 4.62 2.88 -19.57
CA ALA A 347 5.31 3.43 -20.73
C ALA A 347 5.13 2.57 -21.99
N THR A 348 5.15 1.24 -21.86
CA THR A 348 5.09 0.34 -23.02
C THR A 348 3.68 -0.03 -23.42
N ASN A 349 2.81 -0.33 -22.46
CA ASN A 349 1.47 -0.85 -22.71
C ASN A 349 0.42 0.25 -22.79
N TYR A 350 0.45 1.27 -21.93
CA TYR A 350 -0.48 2.38 -22.07
C TYR A 350 -0.01 3.38 -23.12
N VAL A 351 1.15 4.03 -22.94
CA VAL A 351 1.62 5.04 -23.91
C VAL A 351 1.87 4.40 -25.28
N GLY A 352 2.63 3.29 -25.31
CA GLY A 352 2.85 2.54 -26.55
C GLY A 352 1.57 1.94 -27.13
N GLY A 353 0.66 1.44 -26.30
CA GLY A 353 -0.62 0.88 -26.75
C GLY A 353 -1.56 1.92 -27.34
N LEU A 354 -1.67 3.11 -26.74
CA LEU A 354 -2.43 4.23 -27.29
C LEU A 354 -1.88 4.64 -28.66
N ARG A 355 -0.55 4.80 -28.77
CA ARG A 355 0.13 5.11 -30.04
C ARG A 355 -0.21 4.06 -31.10
N ASP A 356 -0.05 2.78 -30.76
CA ASP A 356 -0.29 1.67 -31.68
C ASP A 356 -1.78 1.59 -32.09
N ALA A 357 -2.70 1.99 -31.22
CA ALA A 357 -4.14 1.97 -31.51
C ALA A 357 -4.58 3.15 -32.41
N VAL A 358 -3.95 4.32 -32.32
CA VAL A 358 -4.32 5.50 -33.13
C VAL A 358 -3.61 5.56 -34.49
N ASN A 359 -2.43 4.95 -34.62
CA ASN A 359 -1.66 4.93 -35.88
C ASN A 359 -2.47 4.39 -37.08
N PRO A 360 -3.22 3.27 -36.99
CA PRO A 360 -4.06 2.76 -38.08
C PRO A 360 -5.18 3.72 -38.51
N LEU A 361 -5.50 4.72 -37.69
CA LEU A 361 -6.51 5.74 -37.99
C LEU A 361 -5.93 6.96 -38.73
N GLY A 362 -4.61 6.97 -38.98
CA GLY A 362 -3.89 8.10 -39.59
C GLY A 362 -3.48 9.19 -38.59
N MET A 363 -3.62 8.93 -37.28
CA MET A 363 -3.28 9.87 -36.21
C MET A 363 -1.93 9.54 -35.57
N LYS A 364 -1.25 10.58 -35.07
CA LYS A 364 -0.12 10.45 -34.13
C LYS A 364 -0.62 10.58 -32.69
N LEU A 365 0.14 10.05 -31.73
CA LEU A 365 -0.09 10.32 -30.31
C LEU A 365 0.69 11.58 -29.90
N TRP A 366 0.03 12.54 -29.26
CA TRP A 366 0.66 13.58 -28.46
C TRP A 366 0.46 13.23 -26.99
N LEU A 367 1.56 13.12 -26.25
CA LEU A 367 1.56 12.78 -24.83
C LEU A 367 2.10 13.97 -24.02
N GLU A 368 1.39 14.35 -22.96
CA GLU A 368 1.89 15.22 -21.89
C GLU A 368 2.74 14.43 -20.86
N PRO A 369 3.42 15.05 -19.88
CA PRO A 369 4.19 14.29 -18.89
C PRO A 369 3.30 13.36 -18.06
N TYR A 370 3.67 12.08 -18.03
CA TYR A 370 3.14 11.08 -17.09
C TYR A 370 4.23 10.83 -16.06
N GLY A 371 4.18 11.56 -14.95
CA GLY A 371 5.19 11.46 -13.91
C GLY A 371 4.62 11.84 -12.56
N HIS A 372 4.42 10.85 -11.71
CA HIS A 372 4.46 11.04 -10.27
C HIS A 372 5.45 10.07 -9.64
#